data_AF-A0A6S7H3U4-F1
#
_entry.id   AF-A0A6S7H3U4-F1
#
_cell.length_a   1.000
_cell.length_b   1.000
_cell.length_c   1.000
_cell.angle_alpha   90.00
_cell.angle_beta   90.00
_cell.angle_gamma   90.00
#
_symmetry.space_group_name_H-M   'P 1'
#
loop_
_entity.id
_entity.type
_entity.pdbx_description
1 polymer ?
#
loop_
_entity_poly.entity_id
_entity_poly.type
_entity_poly.pdbx_seq_one_letter_code
_entity_poly.pdbx_strand_id
1 'polypeptide(L)'
;MAEQLFMMYDENMIDDEELLLLLEENKHSNLHIGLPYWKYEIFSLEDMRDNECEIEMRFKKNDIYNLASSLKLPEVYRCYNGLVVDSVEALCVCLKRFAYPCRYADLVLRFGRPVPQLCMNTNIVVDDLYERYSHLFQDLDQPWLSPENLQLYATAIHNKGAALDNCWGFVDGTVRPICRPKRN
;
A
#
# COMPACT_ATOMS: atom_id res chain seq x y z
N MET A 1 -14.82 -13.23 25.55
CA MET A 1 -16.10 -12.50 25.42
C MET A 1 -17.13 -13.27 24.61
N ALA A 2 -16.88 -13.70 23.36
CA ALA A 2 -17.88 -14.50 22.61
C ALA A 2 -18.25 -15.82 23.32
N GLU A 3 -17.28 -16.55 23.87
CA GLU A 3 -17.54 -17.77 24.68
C GLU A 3 -18.36 -17.49 25.94
N GLN A 4 -18.22 -16.30 26.55
CA GLN A 4 -19.00 -15.91 27.73
C GLN A 4 -20.46 -15.60 27.37
N LEU A 5 -20.71 -15.02 26.19
CA LEU A 5 -22.07 -14.80 25.68
C LEU A 5 -22.79 -16.10 25.39
N PHE A 6 -22.10 -17.08 24.78
CA PHE A 6 -22.69 -18.41 24.56
C PHE A 6 -22.95 -19.16 25.87
N MET A 7 -22.06 -19.05 26.87
CA MET A 7 -22.33 -19.61 28.21
C MET A 7 -23.54 -18.94 28.88
N MET A 8 -23.69 -17.61 28.78
CA MET A 8 -24.86 -16.91 29.31
C MET A 8 -26.16 -17.32 28.60
N TYR A 9 -26.11 -17.59 27.30
CA TYR A 9 -27.24 -18.11 26.54
C TYR A 9 -27.59 -19.56 26.95
N ASP A 10 -26.59 -20.43 27.09
CA ASP A 10 -26.78 -21.82 27.54
C ASP A 10 -27.34 -21.88 28.98
N GLU A 11 -27.02 -20.88 29.81
CA GLU A 11 -27.58 -20.71 31.16
C GLU A 11 -28.97 -20.03 31.17
N ASN A 12 -29.57 -19.75 30.00
CA ASN A 12 -30.84 -19.01 29.84
C ASN A 12 -30.84 -17.62 30.52
N MET A 13 -29.67 -17.00 30.67
CA MET A 13 -29.51 -15.67 31.26
C MET A 13 -29.80 -14.54 30.26
N ILE A 14 -29.73 -14.85 28.97
CA ILE A 14 -30.06 -13.97 27.85
C ILE A 14 -30.86 -14.77 26.80
N ASP A 15 -31.77 -14.11 26.10
CA ASP A 15 -32.58 -14.75 25.06
C ASP A 15 -31.93 -14.67 23.66
N ASP A 16 -32.59 -15.23 22.65
CA ASP A 16 -32.11 -15.25 21.27
C ASP A 16 -31.87 -13.83 20.71
N GLU A 17 -32.73 -12.87 21.07
CA GLU A 17 -32.69 -11.50 20.57
C GLU A 17 -31.57 -10.72 21.26
N GLU A 18 -31.42 -10.88 22.57
CA GLU A 18 -30.33 -10.32 23.38
C GLU A 18 -28.97 -10.91 22.99
N LEU A 19 -28.88 -12.22 22.73
CA LEU A 19 -27.65 -12.83 22.23
C LEU A 19 -27.27 -12.24 20.87
N LEU A 20 -28.23 -12.07 19.96
CA LEU A 20 -27.99 -11.49 18.65
C LEU A 20 -27.49 -10.04 18.77
N LEU A 21 -28.16 -9.24 19.59
CA LEU A 21 -27.82 -7.83 19.85
C LEU A 21 -26.44 -7.71 20.51
N LEU A 22 -26.14 -8.53 21.51
CA LEU A 22 -24.84 -8.49 22.20
C LEU A 22 -23.71 -9.01 21.33
N LEU A 23 -23.95 -9.99 20.45
CA LEU A 23 -22.99 -10.41 19.43
C LEU A 23 -22.77 -9.31 18.39
N GLU A 24 -23.81 -8.59 17.99
CA GLU A 24 -23.68 -7.42 17.11
C GLU A 24 -22.94 -6.26 17.78
N GLU A 25 -23.28 -5.91 19.02
CA GLU A 25 -22.63 -4.87 19.81
C GLU A 25 -21.16 -5.21 20.09
N ASN A 26 -20.82 -6.49 20.30
CA ASN A 26 -19.43 -6.94 20.40
C ASN A 26 -18.68 -6.97 19.06
N LYS A 27 -19.36 -6.89 17.90
CA LYS A 27 -18.67 -6.60 16.62
C LYS A 27 -18.21 -5.14 16.55
N HIS A 28 -18.87 -4.22 17.24
CA HIS A 28 -18.60 -2.78 17.13
C HIS A 28 -17.28 -2.32 17.78
N SER A 29 -16.67 -3.13 18.65
CA SER A 29 -15.29 -2.89 19.10
C SER A 29 -14.22 -3.29 18.07
N ASN A 30 -14.63 -3.93 16.96
CA ASN A 30 -13.80 -4.24 15.77
C ASN A 30 -14.25 -3.42 14.54
N LEU A 31 -14.23 -2.09 14.66
CA LEU A 31 -14.67 -1.11 13.64
C LEU A 31 -13.87 -1.11 12.30
N HIS A 32 -13.23 -2.22 11.92
CA HIS A 32 -12.69 -2.47 10.59
C HIS A 32 -13.41 -3.58 9.81
N ILE A 33 -14.46 -4.19 10.39
CA ILE A 33 -15.15 -5.38 9.85
C ILE A 33 -16.55 -5.01 9.36
N GLY A 34 -16.64 -4.62 8.10
CA GLY A 34 -17.93 -4.44 7.39
C GLY A 34 -17.84 -4.63 5.88
N LEU A 35 -16.62 -4.67 5.32
CA LEU A 35 -16.42 -5.01 3.92
C LEU A 35 -16.40 -6.53 3.79
N PRO A 36 -17.32 -7.12 3.00
CA PRO A 36 -17.39 -8.57 2.83
C PRO A 36 -16.29 -9.04 1.89
N TYR A 37 -15.04 -8.98 2.33
CA TYR A 37 -13.86 -9.27 1.51
C TYR A 37 -13.93 -10.66 0.85
N TRP A 38 -14.54 -11.63 1.53
CA TRP A 38 -14.78 -12.99 1.04
C TRP A 38 -15.72 -13.09 -0.17
N LYS A 39 -16.39 -12.00 -0.54
CA LYS A 39 -17.20 -11.94 -1.77
C LYS A 39 -16.37 -11.61 -3.01
N TYR A 40 -15.13 -11.17 -2.84
CA TYR A 40 -14.24 -10.81 -3.94
C TYR A 40 -13.20 -11.91 -4.15
N GLU A 41 -12.78 -12.07 -5.40
CA GLU A 41 -11.75 -13.04 -5.75
C GLU A 41 -10.38 -12.63 -5.22
N ILE A 42 -9.54 -13.63 -4.96
CA ILE A 42 -8.14 -13.39 -4.59
C ILE A 42 -7.44 -12.81 -5.82
N PHE A 43 -6.69 -11.73 -5.60
CA PHE A 43 -6.00 -11.03 -6.67
C PHE A 43 -4.99 -11.90 -7.42
N SER A 44 -4.99 -11.76 -8.74
CA SER A 44 -3.93 -12.19 -9.62
C SER A 44 -3.59 -11.05 -10.59
N LEU A 45 -2.30 -10.75 -10.74
CA LEU A 45 -1.85 -9.75 -11.71
C LEU A 45 -2.16 -10.20 -13.15
N GLU A 46 -2.26 -11.51 -13.40
CA GLU A 46 -2.56 -12.04 -14.73
C GLU A 46 -3.94 -11.64 -15.24
N ASP A 47 -4.89 -11.42 -14.34
CA ASP A 47 -6.27 -11.04 -14.69
C ASP A 47 -6.40 -9.55 -15.03
N MET A 48 -5.35 -8.74 -14.79
CA MET A 48 -5.36 -7.32 -15.11
C MET A 48 -4.90 -7.04 -16.54
N ARG A 49 -5.48 -6.02 -17.18
CA ARG A 49 -4.97 -5.45 -18.43
C ARG A 49 -3.99 -4.32 -18.14
N ASP A 50 -3.11 -4.00 -19.09
CA ASP A 50 -2.13 -2.93 -18.95
C ASP A 50 -2.74 -1.58 -18.56
N ASN A 51 -3.87 -1.21 -19.17
CA ASN A 51 -4.56 0.03 -18.84
C ASN A 51 -5.10 0.05 -17.40
N GLU A 52 -5.54 -1.09 -16.86
CA GLU A 52 -5.97 -1.21 -15.47
C GLU A 52 -4.77 -1.10 -14.53
N CYS A 53 -3.65 -1.74 -14.86
CA CYS A 53 -2.41 -1.59 -14.10
C CYS A 53 -1.92 -0.14 -14.09
N GLU A 54 -1.94 0.55 -15.23
CA GLU A 54 -1.53 1.95 -15.31
C GLU A 54 -2.44 2.88 -14.49
N ILE A 55 -3.75 2.67 -14.53
CA ILE A 55 -4.70 3.48 -13.76
C ILE A 55 -4.54 3.24 -12.25
N GLU A 56 -4.45 1.97 -11.83
CA GLU A 56 -4.49 1.61 -10.42
C GLU A 56 -3.12 1.63 -9.73
N MET A 57 -2.06 1.29 -10.45
CA MET A 57 -0.72 1.08 -9.91
C MET A 57 0.33 2.01 -10.52
N ARG A 58 0.01 2.75 -11.60
CA ARG A 58 0.91 3.67 -12.33
C ARG A 58 2.04 3.00 -13.11
N PHE A 59 1.95 1.69 -13.30
CA PHE A 59 2.89 0.88 -14.08
C PHE A 59 2.11 -0.05 -15.02
N LYS A 60 2.69 -0.41 -16.16
CA LYS A 60 2.15 -1.50 -17.00
C LYS A 60 2.42 -2.85 -16.33
N LYS A 61 1.71 -3.89 -16.75
CA LYS A 61 1.86 -5.24 -16.16
C LYS A 61 3.32 -5.70 -16.18
N ASN A 62 3.96 -5.63 -17.34
CA ASN A 62 5.33 -6.11 -17.50
C ASN A 62 6.34 -5.25 -16.70
N ASP A 63 6.06 -3.96 -16.52
CA ASP A 63 6.91 -3.07 -15.73
C ASP A 63 6.85 -3.41 -14.24
N ILE A 64 5.74 -3.94 -13.73
CA ILE A 64 5.62 -4.42 -12.34
C ILE A 64 6.56 -5.62 -12.12
N TYR A 65 6.63 -6.56 -13.05
CA TYR A 65 7.56 -7.68 -12.98
C TYR A 65 9.03 -7.24 -13.07
N ASN A 66 9.32 -6.29 -13.97
CA ASN A 66 10.66 -5.68 -14.07
C ASN A 66 11.04 -4.94 -12.78
N LEU A 67 10.08 -4.25 -12.16
CA LEU A 67 10.27 -3.55 -10.90
C LEU A 67 10.55 -4.52 -9.76
N ALA A 68 9.76 -5.60 -9.62
CA ALA A 68 9.99 -6.65 -8.62
C ALA A 68 11.41 -7.26 -8.76
N SER A 69 11.82 -7.53 -10.00
CA SER A 69 13.15 -8.05 -10.31
C SER A 69 14.27 -7.05 -9.96
N SER A 70 14.09 -5.78 -10.32
CA SER A 70 15.08 -4.71 -10.07
C SER A 70 15.23 -4.40 -8.59
N LEU A 71 14.12 -4.44 -7.85
CA LEU A 71 14.07 -4.33 -6.39
C LEU A 71 14.53 -5.61 -5.70
N LYS A 72 14.83 -6.69 -6.45
CA LYS A 72 15.29 -7.98 -5.93
C LYS A 72 14.37 -8.51 -4.82
N LEU A 73 13.06 -8.42 -5.03
CA LEU A 73 12.11 -8.95 -4.06
C LEU A 73 12.27 -10.48 -3.96
N PRO A 74 12.05 -11.09 -2.78
CA PRO A 74 12.00 -12.54 -2.65
C PRO A 74 10.84 -13.11 -3.48
N GLU A 75 10.76 -14.43 -3.66
CA GLU A 75 9.59 -15.06 -4.30
C GLU A 75 8.33 -14.89 -3.44
N VAL A 76 8.47 -15.00 -2.12
CA VAL A 76 7.38 -14.84 -1.15
C VAL A 76 7.83 -14.05 0.07
N TYR A 77 6.88 -13.31 0.66
CA TYR A 77 7.02 -12.70 1.97
C TYR A 77 6.31 -13.54 3.03
N ARG A 78 6.92 -13.66 4.21
CA ARG A 78 6.31 -14.28 5.39
C ARG A 78 6.08 -13.21 6.45
N CYS A 79 4.81 -12.89 6.71
CA CYS A 79 4.42 -11.94 7.74
C CYS A 79 4.64 -12.50 9.15
N TYR A 80 4.67 -11.62 10.15
CA TYR A 80 4.91 -11.99 11.55
C TYR A 80 3.89 -12.99 12.13
N ASN A 81 2.67 -13.01 11.60
CA ASN A 81 1.62 -13.97 11.99
C ASN A 81 1.68 -15.29 11.21
N GLY A 82 2.72 -15.50 10.40
CA GLY A 82 2.93 -16.70 9.59
C GLY A 82 2.22 -16.70 8.24
N LEU A 83 1.46 -15.64 7.89
CA LEU A 83 0.87 -15.50 6.57
C LEU A 83 1.97 -15.46 5.50
N VAL A 84 1.80 -16.23 4.43
CA VAL A 84 2.69 -16.23 3.26
C VAL A 84 1.98 -15.54 2.12
N VAL A 85 2.68 -14.60 1.47
CA VAL A 85 2.13 -13.78 0.38
C VAL A 85 3.14 -13.77 -0.76
N ASP A 86 2.64 -13.89 -1.99
CA ASP A 86 3.44 -13.72 -3.20
C ASP A 86 4.01 -12.30 -3.26
N SER A 87 5.27 -12.16 -3.67
CA SER A 87 5.94 -10.85 -3.64
C SER A 87 5.41 -9.88 -4.70
N VAL A 88 4.93 -10.39 -5.84
CA VAL A 88 4.32 -9.56 -6.89
C VAL A 88 2.95 -9.07 -6.43
N GLU A 89 2.15 -9.92 -5.77
CA GLU A 89 0.92 -9.50 -5.12
C GLU A 89 1.20 -8.41 -4.06
N ALA A 90 2.16 -8.64 -3.17
CA ALA A 90 2.51 -7.70 -2.12
C ALA A 90 2.99 -6.35 -2.70
N LEU A 91 3.79 -6.38 -3.77
CA LEU A 91 4.20 -5.19 -4.51
C LEU A 91 3.00 -4.47 -5.13
N CYS A 92 2.06 -5.18 -5.76
CA CYS A 92 0.84 -4.60 -6.32
C CYS A 92 0.01 -3.87 -5.25
N VAL A 93 -0.11 -4.46 -4.04
CA VAL A 93 -0.78 -3.81 -2.90
C VAL A 93 -0.09 -2.50 -2.54
N CYS A 94 1.25 -2.49 -2.47
CA CYS A 94 2.03 -1.28 -2.19
C CYS A 94 1.85 -0.21 -3.26
N LEU A 95 1.97 -0.57 -4.54
CA LEU A 95 1.84 0.35 -5.67
C LEU A 95 0.47 1.03 -5.68
N LYS A 96 -0.62 0.25 -5.52
CA LYS A 96 -1.97 0.83 -5.45
C LYS A 96 -2.17 1.68 -4.20
N ARG A 97 -1.59 1.30 -3.05
CA ARG A 97 -1.65 2.09 -1.81
C ARG A 97 -0.94 3.44 -1.95
N PHE A 98 0.18 3.49 -2.67
CA PHE A 98 0.94 4.71 -2.91
C PHE A 98 0.42 5.54 -4.09
N ALA A 99 -0.44 4.98 -4.94
CA ALA A 99 -1.23 5.75 -5.91
C ALA A 99 -2.26 6.63 -5.19
N TYR A 100 -1.96 7.91 -4.99
CA TYR A 100 -2.82 8.83 -4.25
C TYR A 100 -4.12 9.19 -5.01
N PRO A 101 -5.26 9.38 -4.32
CA PRO A 101 -5.57 8.97 -2.94
C PRO A 101 -6.15 7.54 -2.90
N CYS A 102 -5.65 6.67 -2.02
CA CYS A 102 -6.18 5.31 -1.85
C CYS A 102 -6.09 4.86 -0.39
N ARG A 103 -7.19 4.47 0.26
CA ARG A 103 -7.24 3.91 1.63
C ARG A 103 -7.18 2.38 1.59
N TYR A 104 -6.83 1.72 2.70
CA TYR A 104 -6.86 0.25 2.77
C TYR A 104 -8.26 -0.35 2.51
N ALA A 105 -9.32 0.36 2.87
CA ALA A 105 -10.70 -0.05 2.56
C ALA A 105 -10.95 -0.14 1.04
N ASP A 106 -10.35 0.77 0.26
CA ASP A 106 -10.50 0.83 -1.20
C ASP A 106 -9.77 -0.34 -1.89
N LEU A 107 -8.74 -0.89 -1.23
CA LEU A 107 -7.97 -2.03 -1.72
C LEU A 107 -8.75 -3.35 -1.62
N VAL A 108 -9.71 -3.47 -0.69
CA VAL A 108 -10.45 -4.72 -0.44
C VAL A 108 -11.15 -5.24 -1.69
N LEU A 109 -11.74 -4.34 -2.49
CA LEU A 109 -12.45 -4.69 -3.72
C LEU A 109 -11.53 -5.37 -4.75
N ARG A 110 -10.28 -4.90 -4.85
CA ARG A 110 -9.32 -5.40 -5.85
C ARG A 110 -8.57 -6.63 -5.35
N PHE A 111 -8.29 -6.69 -4.05
CA PHE A 111 -7.41 -7.72 -3.49
C PHE A 111 -8.13 -8.88 -2.79
N GLY A 112 -9.42 -8.74 -2.48
CA GLY A 112 -10.19 -9.79 -1.81
C GLY A 112 -9.67 -10.17 -0.42
N ARG A 113 -8.87 -9.29 0.20
CA ARG A 113 -8.25 -9.51 1.51
C ARG A 113 -8.79 -8.56 2.56
N PRO A 114 -8.82 -8.98 3.83
CA PRO A 114 -9.21 -8.09 4.92
C PRO A 114 -8.16 -7.00 5.11
N VAL A 115 -8.60 -5.82 5.56
CA VAL A 115 -7.76 -4.63 5.78
C VAL A 115 -6.48 -4.92 6.59
N PRO A 116 -6.51 -5.72 7.68
CA PRO A 116 -5.29 -6.08 8.41
C PRO A 116 -4.24 -6.80 7.56
N GLN A 117 -4.65 -7.71 6.67
CA GLN A 117 -3.72 -8.39 5.75
C GLN A 117 -3.11 -7.42 4.75
N LEU A 118 -3.92 -6.53 4.17
CA LEU A 118 -3.44 -5.52 3.22
C LEU A 118 -2.42 -4.56 3.86
N CYS A 119 -2.66 -4.18 5.11
CA CYS A 119 -1.73 -3.40 5.91
C CYS A 119 -0.41 -4.15 6.16
N MET A 120 -0.48 -5.42 6.56
CA MET A 120 0.71 -6.27 6.74
C MET A 120 1.51 -6.42 5.45
N ASN A 121 0.84 -6.66 4.32
CA ASN A 121 1.48 -6.79 3.01
C ASN A 121 2.19 -5.50 2.60
N THR A 122 1.59 -4.35 2.89
CA THR A 122 2.22 -3.06 2.57
C THR A 122 3.45 -2.83 3.43
N ASN A 123 3.31 -3.02 4.74
CA ASN A 123 4.39 -2.73 5.67
C ASN A 123 5.60 -3.66 5.45
N ILE A 124 5.39 -4.96 5.24
CA ILE A 124 6.52 -5.89 5.06
C ILE A 124 7.39 -5.55 3.85
N VAL A 125 6.77 -5.13 2.74
CA VAL A 125 7.52 -4.70 1.54
C VAL A 125 8.20 -3.36 1.78
N VAL A 126 7.50 -2.41 2.39
CA VAL A 126 8.07 -1.08 2.68
C VAL A 126 9.25 -1.17 3.65
N ASP A 127 9.13 -1.99 4.69
CA ASP A 127 10.18 -2.21 5.68
C ASP A 127 11.41 -2.86 5.04
N ASP A 128 11.22 -3.91 4.23
CA ASP A 128 12.31 -4.56 3.47
C ASP A 128 13.01 -3.58 2.50
N LEU A 129 12.24 -2.81 1.74
CA LEU A 129 12.81 -1.80 0.84
C LEU A 129 13.53 -0.69 1.61
N TYR A 130 13.00 -0.25 2.73
CA TYR A 130 13.63 0.77 3.55
C TYR A 130 14.93 0.25 4.17
N GLU A 131 14.95 -0.97 4.71
CA GLU A 131 16.16 -1.59 5.26
C GLU A 131 17.27 -1.66 4.20
N ARG A 132 16.94 -2.06 2.97
CA ARG A 132 17.93 -2.23 1.89
C ARG A 132 18.34 -0.93 1.21
N TYR A 133 17.42 0.02 1.04
CA TYR A 133 17.61 1.18 0.17
C TYR A 133 17.50 2.54 0.87
N SER A 134 17.28 2.59 2.20
CA SER A 134 17.19 3.86 2.95
C SER A 134 18.41 4.76 2.78
N HIS A 135 19.61 4.17 2.65
CA HIS A 135 20.87 4.88 2.41
C HIS A 135 20.84 5.76 1.14
N LEU A 136 20.01 5.41 0.15
CA LEU A 136 19.82 6.20 -1.08
C LEU A 136 19.06 7.51 -0.86
N PHE A 137 18.26 7.57 0.22
CA PHE A 137 17.48 8.76 0.58
C PHE A 137 18.14 9.59 1.66
N GLN A 138 19.05 9.00 2.42
CA GLN A 138 19.74 9.67 3.53
C GLN A 138 20.98 10.43 3.06
N ASP A 139 21.57 10.04 1.94
CA ASP A 139 22.77 10.68 1.39
C ASP A 139 22.62 10.96 -0.11
N LEU A 140 22.93 12.19 -0.51
CA LEU A 140 22.95 12.64 -1.90
C LEU A 140 24.35 12.47 -2.53
N ASP A 141 25.37 12.08 -1.78
CA ASP A 141 26.70 11.72 -2.31
C ASP A 141 26.67 10.33 -2.97
N GLN A 142 25.91 10.25 -4.06
CA GLN A 142 25.69 9.03 -4.81
C GLN A 142 26.48 9.06 -6.13
N PRO A 143 26.96 7.92 -6.65
CA PRO A 143 27.75 7.89 -7.89
C PRO A 143 27.06 8.54 -9.10
N TRP A 144 25.72 8.50 -9.18
CA TRP A 144 24.95 9.14 -10.25
C TRP A 144 24.71 10.64 -10.05
N LEU A 145 25.07 11.18 -8.90
CA LEU A 145 25.05 12.61 -8.56
C LEU A 145 26.47 13.22 -8.50
N SER A 146 27.44 12.63 -9.21
CA SER A 146 28.78 13.21 -9.36
C SER A 146 28.73 14.59 -10.05
N PRO A 147 29.74 15.47 -9.84
CA PRO A 147 29.78 16.78 -10.48
C PRO A 147 29.61 16.75 -12.01
N GLU A 148 30.19 15.75 -12.67
CA GLU A 148 30.09 15.56 -14.12
C GLU A 148 28.64 15.24 -14.54
N ASN A 149 27.97 14.35 -13.78
CA ASN A 149 26.58 13.97 -14.04
C ASN A 149 25.62 15.13 -13.76
N LEU A 150 25.84 15.88 -12.68
CA LEU A 150 25.03 17.05 -12.35
C LEU A 150 25.12 18.13 -13.44
N GLN A 151 26.32 18.38 -13.97
CA GLN A 151 26.52 19.31 -15.09
C GLN A 151 25.82 18.81 -16.36
N LEU A 152 25.89 17.50 -16.64
CA LEU A 152 25.19 16.88 -17.76
C LEU A 152 23.67 17.07 -17.64
N TYR A 153 23.09 16.79 -16.48
CA TYR A 153 21.66 16.96 -16.23
C TYR A 153 21.24 18.43 -16.36
N ALA A 154 22.00 19.35 -15.77
CA ALA A 154 21.72 20.79 -15.83
C ALA A 154 21.74 21.32 -17.26
N THR A 155 22.74 20.92 -18.04
CA THR A 155 22.86 21.28 -19.45
C THR A 155 21.67 20.73 -20.25
N ALA A 156 21.29 19.48 -20.03
CA ALA A 156 20.15 18.86 -20.72
C ALA A 156 18.83 19.57 -20.39
N ILE A 157 18.62 19.95 -19.12
CA ILE A 157 17.42 20.65 -18.65
C ILE A 157 17.37 22.09 -19.21
N HIS A 158 18.48 22.82 -19.19
CA HIS A 158 18.57 24.15 -19.78
C HIS A 158 18.32 24.13 -21.30
N ASN A 159 18.91 23.17 -22.01
CA ASN A 159 18.69 22.97 -23.45
C ASN A 159 17.23 22.65 -23.79
N LYS A 160 16.45 22.12 -22.85
CA LYS A 160 15.00 21.91 -22.97
C LYS A 160 14.17 23.17 -22.70
N GLY A 161 14.80 24.28 -22.32
CA GLY A 161 14.18 25.58 -22.12
C GLY A 161 14.00 26.00 -20.66
N ALA A 162 14.65 25.33 -19.71
CA ALA A 162 14.61 25.76 -18.31
C ALA A 162 15.33 27.11 -18.12
N ALA A 163 14.76 27.98 -17.29
CA ALA A 163 15.28 29.34 -17.08
C ALA A 163 16.64 29.39 -16.37
N LEU A 164 16.96 28.37 -15.57
CA LEU A 164 18.21 28.25 -14.84
C LEU A 164 19.17 27.32 -15.59
N ASP A 165 20.44 27.69 -15.65
CA ASP A 165 21.53 26.92 -16.27
C ASP A 165 22.14 25.86 -15.33
N ASN A 166 21.78 25.91 -14.04
CA ASN A 166 22.28 25.02 -12.99
C ASN A 166 21.20 24.10 -12.40
N CYS A 167 20.00 24.04 -13.00
CA CYS A 167 18.92 23.17 -12.54
C CYS A 167 19.15 21.74 -13.05
N TRP A 168 19.54 20.81 -12.17
CA TRP A 168 19.85 19.42 -12.52
C TRP A 168 18.70 18.43 -12.27
N GLY A 169 17.59 18.86 -11.66
CA GLY A 169 16.47 17.98 -11.36
C GLY A 169 15.26 18.72 -10.82
N PHE A 170 14.12 18.03 -10.79
CA PHE A 170 12.87 18.53 -10.25
C PHE A 170 12.39 17.61 -9.13
N VAL A 171 11.89 18.19 -8.04
CA VAL A 171 11.17 17.44 -7.02
C VAL A 171 9.76 17.20 -7.53
N ASP A 172 9.46 15.97 -7.94
CA ASP A 172 8.09 15.55 -8.18
C ASP A 172 7.44 15.22 -6.83
N GLY A 173 6.47 16.04 -6.43
CA GLY A 173 5.79 15.93 -5.16
C GLY A 173 4.30 16.01 -5.35
N THR A 174 3.55 15.09 -4.73
CA THR A 174 2.10 15.23 -4.64
C THR A 174 1.77 16.38 -3.69
N VAL A 175 1.16 17.45 -4.20
CA VAL A 175 0.66 18.55 -3.38
C VAL A 175 -0.38 17.99 -2.39
N ARG A 176 -0.02 17.92 -1.11
CA ARG A 176 -0.94 17.52 -0.04
C ARG A 176 -1.78 18.73 0.38
N PRO A 177 -3.11 18.73 0.15
CA PRO A 177 -3.96 19.76 0.71
C PRO A 177 -3.92 19.65 2.24
N ILE A 178 -3.31 20.65 2.89
CA ILE A 178 -3.38 20.81 4.34
C ILE A 178 -4.73 21.43 4.70
N CYS A 179 -5.38 20.92 5.75
CA CYS A 179 -6.55 21.55 6.36
C CYS A 179 -6.10 22.89 6.94
N ARG A 180 -6.18 23.98 6.16
CA ARG A 180 -6.12 25.33 6.72
C ARG A 180 -7.50 25.64 7.31
N PRO A 181 -7.63 25.86 8.64
CA PRO A 181 -8.86 26.42 9.18
C PRO A 181 -9.10 27.76 8.48
N LYS A 182 -10.22 27.90 7.78
CA LYS A 182 -10.54 29.15 7.06
C LYS A 182 -11.21 30.18 7.97
N ARG A 183 -11.81 29.75 9.10
CA ARG A 183 -12.43 30.59 10.14
C ARG A 183 -12.43 29.85 11.48
N ASN A 184 -12.24 30.61 12.56
CA ASN A 184 -12.48 30.21 13.95
C ASN A 184 -13.97 30.31 14.28
#